data_AF-A0A2M8CV56-F1
#
_entry.id   AF-A0A2M8CV56-F1
#
_cell.length_a   1.000
_cell.length_b   1.000
_cell.length_c   1.000
_cell.angle_alpha   90.00
_cell.angle_beta   90.00
_cell.angle_gamma   90.00
#
_symmetry.space_group_name_H-M   'P 1'
#
loop_
_entity.id
_entity.type
_entity.pdbx_description
1 polymer ?
#
loop_
_entity_poly.entity_id
_entity_poly.type
_entity_poly.pdbx_seq_one_letter_code
_entity_poly.pdbx_strand_id
1 'polypeptide(L)'
;MRSVTTLLILFLISFPAYAQEKEVSCAGEDKGCLLRQLENVTGQITDQNWKDQTYRELAKLLANEMQENNAIALIGKIEHPDTKAMTIRGIGMAAAQQKRSKEEYKSLFTKLRTEAEKIDHPPSYAIALTYIAMAQAFAGDDDGAMKTASDMENEALRNKAYGESAEIQAEHGRFDQAMKSIAAINSGAFRDKAHRTISKILTNRKKYNEALASANAIENAYQKAQSLLYILARQITPGEVSLVE
;
A
#
# COMPACT_ATOMS: atom_id res chain seq x y z
N MET A 1 14.80 -10.47 93.60
CA MET A 1 14.26 -10.49 92.21
C MET A 1 14.08 -9.05 91.76
N ARG A 2 14.95 -8.54 90.88
CA ARG A 2 14.85 -7.19 90.30
C ARG A 2 14.27 -7.32 88.88
N SER A 3 13.15 -6.65 88.62
CA SER A 3 12.47 -6.67 87.33
C SER A 3 13.03 -5.55 86.45
N VAL A 4 13.46 -5.91 85.24
CA VAL A 4 13.98 -5.01 84.21
C VAL A 4 12.83 -4.72 83.25
N THR A 5 12.43 -3.46 83.13
CA THR A 5 11.37 -3.02 82.22
C THR A 5 12.02 -2.55 80.91
N THR A 6 11.87 -3.33 79.85
CA THR A 6 12.42 -3.03 78.52
C THR A 6 11.48 -2.08 77.76
N LEU A 7 11.99 -0.91 77.39
CA LEU A 7 11.28 0.10 76.60
C LEU A 7 11.43 -0.22 75.10
N LEU A 8 10.33 -0.50 74.41
CA LEU A 8 10.30 -0.82 72.97
C LEU A 8 10.09 0.47 72.17
N ILE A 9 11.09 0.87 71.38
CA ILE A 9 11.03 2.05 70.49
C ILE A 9 10.51 1.60 69.12
N LEU A 10 9.35 2.12 68.70
CA LEU A 10 8.77 1.90 67.37
C LEU A 10 9.39 2.88 66.36
N PHE A 11 10.18 2.37 65.40
CA PHE A 11 10.68 3.15 64.25
C PHE A 11 9.63 3.17 63.14
N LEU A 12 9.04 4.33 62.86
CA LEU A 12 8.17 4.56 61.70
C LEU A 12 9.04 4.81 60.47
N ILE A 13 9.19 3.79 59.62
CA ILE A 13 9.84 3.90 58.31
C ILE A 13 8.79 4.35 57.29
N SER A 14 8.81 5.63 56.92
CA SER A 14 8.06 6.14 55.77
C SER A 14 8.72 5.66 54.48
N PHE A 15 8.09 4.73 53.79
CA PHE A 15 8.45 4.39 52.41
C PHE A 15 7.91 5.48 51.47
N PRO A 16 8.71 5.94 50.49
CA PRO A 16 8.20 6.82 49.44
C PRO A 16 7.20 6.04 48.58
N ALA A 17 6.02 6.62 48.39
CA ALA A 17 5.02 6.09 47.47
C ALA A 17 5.59 6.14 46.05
N TYR A 18 6.03 4.99 45.54
CA TYR A 18 6.28 4.83 44.11
C TYR A 18 4.96 5.06 43.39
N ALA A 19 4.92 6.10 42.55
CA ALA A 19 3.80 6.36 41.66
C ALA A 19 3.66 5.15 40.73
N GLN A 20 2.58 4.39 40.92
CA GLN A 20 2.22 3.27 40.07
C GLN A 20 1.82 3.85 38.71
N GLU A 21 2.64 3.64 37.68
CA GLU A 21 2.25 3.97 36.30
C GLU A 21 0.94 3.21 36.02
N LYS A 22 -0.13 3.97 35.73
CA LYS A 22 -1.42 3.38 35.35
C LYS A 22 -1.21 2.59 34.06
N GLU A 23 -1.09 1.28 34.19
CA GLU A 23 -1.17 0.35 33.07
C GLU A 23 -2.50 0.62 32.37
N VAL A 24 -2.46 1.05 31.11
CA VAL A 24 -3.67 1.29 30.31
C VAL A 24 -4.29 -0.07 30.04
N SER A 25 -5.24 -0.47 30.88
CA SER A 25 -5.99 -1.70 30.72
C SER A 25 -7.01 -1.52 29.58
N CYS A 26 -6.67 -2.03 28.39
CA CYS A 26 -7.60 -2.13 27.29
C CYS A 26 -8.41 -3.43 27.39
N ALA A 27 -9.73 -3.34 27.17
CA ALA A 27 -10.51 -4.53 26.86
C ALA A 27 -10.09 -5.06 25.47
N GLY A 28 -9.93 -6.38 25.33
CA GLY A 28 -9.43 -6.99 24.09
C GLY A 28 -10.32 -6.79 22.86
N GLU A 29 -11.58 -6.37 23.04
CA GLU A 29 -12.50 -6.07 21.95
C GLU A 29 -12.52 -4.58 21.56
N ASP A 30 -11.95 -3.68 22.38
CA ASP A 30 -11.88 -2.25 22.09
C ASP A 30 -10.72 -1.97 21.14
N LYS A 31 -11.01 -2.07 19.83
CA LYS A 31 -10.07 -1.76 18.75
C LYS A 31 -9.43 -0.39 18.92
N GLY A 32 -10.19 0.63 19.32
CA GLY A 32 -9.67 1.99 19.48
C GLY A 32 -8.64 2.08 20.60
N CYS A 33 -8.90 1.40 21.73
CA CYS A 33 -7.94 1.28 22.81
C CYS A 33 -6.69 0.52 22.37
N LEU A 34 -6.87 -0.64 21.72
CA LEU A 34 -5.76 -1.46 21.24
C LEU A 34 -4.87 -0.74 20.21
N LEU A 35 -5.44 0.04 19.30
CA LEU A 35 -4.67 0.84 18.34
C LEU A 35 -3.80 1.89 19.04
N ARG A 36 -4.34 2.60 20.05
CA ARG A 36 -3.57 3.57 20.86
C ARG A 36 -2.50 2.89 21.71
N GLN A 37 -2.81 1.74 22.30
CA GLN A 37 -1.85 0.95 23.07
C GLN A 37 -0.71 0.46 22.18
N LEU A 38 -1.02 -0.06 20.99
CA LEU A 38 -0.02 -0.47 20.00
C LEU A 38 0.85 0.71 19.58
N GLU A 39 0.29 1.88 19.32
CA GLU A 39 1.07 3.08 19.00
C GLU A 39 2.05 3.45 20.13
N ASN A 40 1.58 3.45 21.38
CA ASN A 40 2.39 3.77 22.55
C ASN A 40 3.56 2.78 22.71
N VAL A 41 3.28 1.48 22.64
CA VAL A 41 4.31 0.44 22.75
C VAL A 41 5.28 0.50 21.57
N THR A 42 4.80 0.79 20.36
CA THR A 42 5.65 0.97 19.17
C THR A 42 6.65 2.12 19.37
N GLY A 43 6.23 3.20 20.03
CA GLY A 43 7.11 4.31 20.40
C GLY A 43 8.31 3.91 21.25
N GLN A 44 8.17 2.83 22.04
CA GLN A 44 9.17 2.31 22.98
C GLN A 44 10.11 1.27 22.35
N ILE A 45 9.84 0.80 21.12
CA ILE A 45 10.71 -0.15 20.43
C ILE A 45 12.07 0.52 20.15
N THR A 46 13.15 -0.10 20.60
CA THR A 46 14.52 0.39 20.41
C THR A 46 15.09 0.01 19.03
N ASP A 47 14.75 -1.17 18.51
CA ASP A 47 15.19 -1.58 17.18
C ASP A 47 14.42 -0.79 16.10
N GLN A 48 15.15 0.02 15.33
CA GLN A 48 14.53 0.94 14.37
C GLN A 48 13.78 0.21 13.24
N ASN A 49 14.28 -0.93 12.79
CA ASN A 49 13.61 -1.70 11.74
C ASN A 49 12.28 -2.25 12.23
N TRP A 50 12.25 -2.81 13.44
CA TRP A 50 11.00 -3.30 14.06
C TRP A 50 10.02 -2.16 14.34
N LYS A 51 10.52 -1.02 14.80
CA LYS A 51 9.71 0.19 15.04
C LYS A 51 9.04 0.68 13.75
N ASP A 52 9.82 0.86 12.70
CA ASP A 52 9.35 1.31 11.39
C ASP A 52 8.34 0.33 10.78
N GLN A 53 8.63 -0.97 10.83
CA GLN A 53 7.71 -2.00 10.34
C GLN A 53 6.39 -2.02 11.13
N THR A 54 6.45 -1.84 12.45
CA THR A 54 5.25 -1.83 13.30
C THR A 54 4.40 -0.58 13.03
N TYR A 55 5.01 0.60 12.88
CA TYR A 55 4.30 1.81 12.47
C TYR A 55 3.65 1.67 11.08
N ARG A 56 4.32 1.01 10.12
CA ARG A 56 3.74 0.70 8.81
C ARG A 56 2.46 -0.13 8.93
N GLU A 57 2.49 -1.22 9.72
CA GLU A 57 1.31 -2.06 9.90
C GLU A 57 0.19 -1.36 10.68
N LEU A 58 0.54 -0.59 11.71
CA LEU A 58 -0.43 0.24 12.44
C LEU A 58 -1.11 1.26 11.52
N ALA A 59 -0.35 1.93 10.63
CA ALA A 59 -0.91 2.87 9.67
C ALA A 59 -1.92 2.21 8.72
N LYS A 60 -1.64 0.98 8.28
CA LYS A 60 -2.58 0.19 7.46
C LYS A 60 -3.87 -0.14 8.22
N LEU A 61 -3.77 -0.52 9.50
CA LEU A 61 -4.94 -0.78 10.34
C LEU A 61 -5.78 0.50 10.54
N LEU A 62 -5.14 1.63 10.82
CA LEU A 62 -5.82 2.93 10.96
C LEU A 62 -6.54 3.33 9.66
N ALA A 63 -5.91 3.13 8.50
CA ALA A 63 -6.54 3.39 7.21
C ALA A 63 -7.79 2.52 6.97
N ASN A 64 -7.74 1.24 7.35
CA ASN A 64 -8.91 0.33 7.28
C ASN A 64 -10.06 0.74 8.21
N GLU A 65 -9.76 1.41 9.32
CA GLU A 65 -10.74 1.95 10.26
C GLU A 65 -11.15 3.41 9.93
N MET A 66 -10.89 3.88 8.71
CA MET A 66 -11.19 5.25 8.23
C MET A 66 -10.55 6.37 9.07
N GLN A 67 -9.38 6.11 9.65
CA GLN A 67 -8.61 7.08 10.44
C GLN A 67 -7.39 7.56 9.65
N GLU A 68 -7.58 8.11 8.45
CA GLU A 68 -6.46 8.39 7.53
C GLU A 68 -5.52 9.45 8.07
N ASN A 69 -6.03 10.47 8.76
CA ASN A 69 -5.17 11.50 9.34
C ASN A 69 -4.21 10.90 10.39
N ASN A 70 -4.71 9.95 11.20
CA ASN A 70 -3.87 9.23 12.17
C ASN A 70 -2.88 8.32 11.45
N ALA A 71 -3.33 7.60 10.42
CA ALA A 71 -2.48 6.73 9.61
C ALA A 71 -1.33 7.51 8.93
N ILE A 72 -1.64 8.65 8.31
CA ILE A 72 -0.69 9.52 7.62
C ILE A 72 0.34 10.11 8.60
N ALA A 73 -0.11 10.51 9.79
CA ALA A 73 0.79 11.04 10.82
C ALA A 73 1.91 10.06 11.21
N LEU A 74 1.65 8.74 11.11
CA LEU A 74 2.67 7.72 11.40
C LEU A 74 3.80 7.68 10.37
N ILE A 75 3.61 8.16 9.14
CA ILE A 75 4.70 8.25 8.15
C ILE A 75 5.86 9.11 8.69
N GLY A 76 5.53 10.19 9.41
CA GLY A 76 6.52 11.06 10.04
C GLY A 76 7.27 10.42 11.22
N LYS A 77 6.80 9.29 11.76
CA LYS A 77 7.45 8.55 12.85
C LYS A 77 8.39 7.44 12.35
N ILE A 78 8.42 7.21 11.05
CA ILE A 78 9.25 6.19 10.40
C ILE A 78 10.56 6.83 9.96
N GLU A 79 11.69 6.16 10.16
CA GLU A 79 13.01 6.67 9.75
C GLU A 79 13.40 6.22 8.34
N HIS A 80 13.29 4.91 8.05
CA HIS A 80 13.76 4.37 6.79
C HIS A 80 12.88 4.81 5.61
N PRO A 81 13.46 5.38 4.54
CA PRO A 81 12.70 5.95 3.44
C PRO A 81 11.92 4.88 2.65
N ASP A 82 12.46 3.66 2.54
CA ASP A 82 11.75 2.54 1.91
C ASP A 82 10.50 2.16 2.71
N THR A 83 10.59 2.14 4.04
CA THR A 83 9.42 1.88 4.89
C THR A 83 8.39 3.01 4.79
N LYS A 84 8.81 4.28 4.66
CA LYS A 84 7.87 5.39 4.38
C LYS A 84 7.10 5.15 3.08
N ALA A 85 7.79 4.80 2.00
CA ALA A 85 7.17 4.49 0.71
C ALA A 85 6.21 3.28 0.82
N MET A 86 6.60 2.22 1.51
CA MET A 86 5.74 1.05 1.77
C MET A 86 4.52 1.39 2.65
N THR A 87 4.65 2.36 3.55
CA THR A 87 3.55 2.83 4.41
C THR A 87 2.54 3.62 3.61
N ILE A 88 3.00 4.51 2.73
CA ILE A 88 2.16 5.23 1.77
C ILE A 88 1.36 4.24 0.90
N ARG A 89 2.02 3.19 0.39
CA ARG A 89 1.33 2.09 -0.32
C ARG A 89 0.25 1.46 0.53
N GLY A 90 0.59 1.11 1.77
CA GLY A 90 -0.31 0.44 2.70
C GLY A 90 -1.58 1.25 2.96
N ILE A 91 -1.42 2.53 3.27
CA ILE A 91 -2.54 3.46 3.51
C ILE A 91 -3.38 3.62 2.25
N GLY A 92 -2.74 3.90 1.11
CA GLY A 92 -3.44 4.12 -0.15
C GLY A 92 -4.27 2.92 -0.58
N MET A 93 -3.71 1.70 -0.54
CA MET A 93 -4.42 0.49 -0.94
C MET A 93 -5.54 0.13 0.06
N ALA A 94 -5.30 0.28 1.37
CA ALA A 94 -6.33 0.04 2.40
C ALA A 94 -7.54 0.99 2.23
N ALA A 95 -7.27 2.25 1.92
CA ALA A 95 -8.33 3.22 1.64
C ALA A 95 -9.04 2.95 0.31
N ALA A 96 -8.30 2.55 -0.73
CA ALA A 96 -8.85 2.27 -2.06
C ALA A 96 -9.83 1.06 -2.08
N GLN A 97 -9.73 0.16 -1.11
CA GLN A 97 -10.68 -0.96 -0.93
C GLN A 97 -12.05 -0.53 -0.40
N GLN A 98 -12.15 0.67 0.16
CA GLN A 98 -13.37 1.19 0.78
C GLN A 98 -14.10 2.06 -0.23
N LYS A 99 -15.43 1.99 -0.29
CA LYS A 99 -16.21 2.87 -1.19
C LYS A 99 -16.26 4.29 -0.62
N ARG A 100 -15.76 5.26 -1.39
CA ARG A 100 -15.68 6.67 -0.99
C ARG A 100 -16.05 7.59 -2.14
N SER A 101 -16.31 8.86 -1.82
CA SER A 101 -16.48 9.90 -2.83
C SER A 101 -15.15 10.22 -3.54
N LYS A 102 -15.25 10.82 -4.73
CA LYS A 102 -14.08 11.27 -5.50
C LYS A 102 -13.30 12.33 -4.72
N GLU A 103 -13.99 13.19 -3.98
CA GLU A 103 -13.42 14.27 -3.18
C GLU A 103 -12.61 13.72 -2.00
N GLU A 104 -13.09 12.68 -1.32
CA GLU A 104 -12.37 12.01 -0.25
C GLU A 104 -11.09 11.34 -0.75
N TYR A 105 -11.14 10.61 -1.87
CA TYR A 105 -9.94 10.05 -2.47
C TYR A 105 -8.96 11.13 -2.90
N LYS A 106 -9.45 12.19 -3.56
CA LYS A 106 -8.61 13.31 -3.97
C LYS A 106 -7.88 13.93 -2.77
N SER A 107 -8.60 14.17 -1.65
CA SER A 107 -8.00 14.70 -0.43
C SER A 107 -6.94 13.75 0.14
N LEU A 108 -7.26 12.45 0.22
CA LEU A 108 -6.33 11.43 0.71
C LEU A 108 -5.05 11.36 -0.12
N PHE A 109 -5.16 11.18 -1.44
CA PHE A 109 -4.00 11.02 -2.31
C PHE A 109 -3.17 12.30 -2.41
N THR A 110 -3.80 13.48 -2.28
CA THR A 110 -3.06 14.75 -2.13
C THR A 110 -2.19 14.73 -0.87
N LYS A 111 -2.72 14.30 0.28
CA LYS A 111 -1.94 14.21 1.52
C LYS A 111 -0.84 13.16 1.44
N LEU A 112 -1.12 11.99 0.86
CA LEU A 112 -0.10 10.95 0.64
C LEU A 112 1.02 11.43 -0.29
N ARG A 113 0.68 12.20 -1.32
CA ARG A 113 1.65 12.85 -2.20
C ARG A 113 2.53 13.83 -1.43
N THR A 114 1.94 14.67 -0.58
CA THR A 114 2.69 15.59 0.28
C THR A 114 3.65 14.86 1.23
N GLU A 115 3.27 13.70 1.79
CA GLU A 115 4.20 12.91 2.60
C GLU A 115 5.28 12.22 1.75
N ALA A 116 4.97 11.78 0.53
CA ALA A 116 5.97 11.23 -0.39
C ALA A 116 7.04 12.26 -0.73
N GLU A 117 6.65 13.52 -0.93
CA GLU A 117 7.55 14.64 -1.24
C GLU A 117 8.55 14.98 -0.11
N LYS A 118 8.33 14.45 1.10
CA LYS A 118 9.27 14.55 2.23
C LYS A 118 10.28 13.40 2.29
N ILE A 119 10.27 12.47 1.33
CA ILE A 119 11.23 11.37 1.26
C ILE A 119 12.46 11.84 0.49
N ASP A 120 13.54 12.14 1.21
CA ASP A 120 14.78 12.65 0.60
C ASP A 120 15.53 11.61 -0.26
N HIS A 121 15.31 10.31 -0.01
CA HIS A 121 15.95 9.25 -0.80
C HIS A 121 15.24 9.06 -2.15
N PRO A 122 15.88 9.41 -3.29
CA PRO A 122 15.19 9.50 -4.58
C PRO A 122 14.56 8.19 -5.07
N PRO A 123 15.22 7.01 -4.93
CA PRO A 123 14.57 5.74 -5.27
C PRO A 123 13.30 5.48 -4.47
N SER A 124 13.31 5.70 -3.15
CA SER A 124 12.14 5.48 -2.31
C SER A 124 11.01 6.47 -2.62
N TYR A 125 11.35 7.73 -2.90
CA TYR A 125 10.38 8.73 -3.36
C TYR A 125 9.69 8.28 -4.66
N ALA A 126 10.46 7.91 -5.68
CA ALA A 126 9.89 7.45 -6.96
C ALA A 126 9.05 6.18 -6.80
N ILE A 127 9.46 5.27 -5.91
CA ILE A 127 8.67 4.08 -5.54
C ILE A 127 7.35 4.50 -4.84
N ALA A 128 7.37 5.47 -3.92
CA ALA A 128 6.17 5.99 -3.28
C ALA A 128 5.18 6.55 -4.30
N LEU A 129 5.66 7.29 -5.31
CA LEU A 129 4.81 7.79 -6.40
C LEU A 129 4.19 6.67 -7.22
N THR A 130 4.96 5.61 -7.51
CA THR A 130 4.44 4.41 -8.18
C THR A 130 3.28 3.82 -7.37
N TYR A 131 3.45 3.70 -6.04
CA TYR A 131 2.40 3.17 -5.16
C TYR A 131 1.18 4.06 -5.04
N ILE A 132 1.34 5.39 -5.05
CA ILE A 132 0.21 6.33 -5.08
C ILE A 132 -0.58 6.16 -6.38
N ALA A 133 0.09 6.11 -7.54
CA ALA A 133 -0.58 5.92 -8.82
C ALA A 133 -1.37 4.59 -8.87
N MET A 134 -0.79 3.50 -8.37
CA MET A 134 -1.47 2.21 -8.27
C MET A 134 -2.71 2.28 -7.36
N ALA A 135 -2.60 2.90 -6.18
CA ALA A 135 -3.73 3.05 -5.26
C ALA A 135 -4.84 3.94 -5.81
N GLN A 136 -4.48 5.01 -6.53
CA GLN A 136 -5.43 5.85 -7.27
C GLN A 136 -6.17 5.06 -8.34
N ALA A 137 -5.44 4.28 -9.16
CA ALA A 137 -6.05 3.42 -10.16
C ALA A 137 -7.02 2.42 -9.51
N PHE A 138 -6.64 1.81 -8.38
CA PHE A 138 -7.49 0.89 -7.63
C PHE A 138 -8.76 1.58 -7.11
N ALA A 139 -8.64 2.81 -6.61
CA ALA A 139 -9.74 3.63 -6.09
C ALA A 139 -10.70 4.17 -7.18
N GLY A 140 -10.39 3.98 -8.47
CA GLY A 140 -11.18 4.58 -9.54
C GLY A 140 -10.70 5.97 -10.01
N ASP A 141 -9.65 6.51 -9.41
CA ASP A 141 -9.07 7.83 -9.74
C ASP A 141 -8.04 7.70 -10.87
N ASP A 142 -8.51 7.36 -12.07
CA ASP A 142 -7.64 7.11 -13.23
C ASP A 142 -6.89 8.36 -13.70
N ASP A 143 -7.54 9.53 -13.63
CA ASP A 143 -6.91 10.81 -13.96
C ASP A 143 -5.80 11.15 -12.96
N GLY A 144 -6.03 10.91 -11.66
CA GLY A 144 -5.04 11.08 -10.62
C GLY A 144 -3.86 10.13 -10.78
N ALA A 145 -4.11 8.84 -11.08
CA ALA A 145 -3.06 7.87 -11.35
C ALA A 145 -2.17 8.29 -12.52
N MET A 146 -2.78 8.73 -13.62
CA MET A 146 -2.07 9.27 -14.79
C MET A 146 -1.23 10.48 -14.43
N LYS A 147 -1.78 11.43 -13.68
CA LYS A 147 -1.06 12.64 -13.27
C LYS A 147 0.13 12.29 -12.40
N THR A 148 -0.05 11.47 -11.37
CA THR A 148 1.03 11.04 -10.47
C THR A 148 2.15 10.34 -11.22
N ALA A 149 1.82 9.41 -12.14
CA ALA A 149 2.81 8.74 -12.96
C ALA A 149 3.55 9.73 -13.88
N SER A 150 2.84 10.67 -14.51
CA SER A 150 3.45 11.67 -15.40
C SER A 150 4.48 12.56 -14.72
N ASP A 151 4.31 12.82 -13.41
CA ASP A 151 5.20 13.65 -12.60
C ASP A 151 6.46 12.91 -12.12
N MET A 152 6.61 11.62 -12.44
CA MET A 152 7.78 10.83 -12.05
C MET A 152 8.95 11.10 -12.98
N GLU A 153 10.12 11.42 -12.43
CA GLU A 153 11.33 11.68 -13.23
C GLU A 153 11.95 10.39 -13.79
N ASN A 154 12.07 9.35 -12.95
CA ASN A 154 12.64 8.07 -13.34
C ASN A 154 11.74 7.37 -14.37
N GLU A 155 12.21 7.25 -15.61
CA GLU A 155 11.43 6.72 -16.72
C GLU A 155 11.03 5.25 -16.53
N ALA A 156 11.92 4.40 -16.02
CA ALA A 156 11.60 2.99 -15.82
C ALA A 156 10.48 2.82 -14.78
N LEU A 157 10.52 3.58 -13.69
CA LEU A 157 9.47 3.58 -12.68
C LEU A 157 8.19 4.24 -13.19
N ARG A 158 8.28 5.31 -14.00
CA ARG A 158 7.11 5.94 -14.65
C ARG A 158 6.39 4.95 -15.58
N ASN A 159 7.14 4.26 -16.44
CA ASN A 159 6.61 3.21 -17.31
C ASN A 159 5.98 2.06 -16.50
N LYS A 160 6.59 1.69 -15.36
CA LYS A 160 6.01 0.72 -14.44
C LYS A 160 4.69 1.22 -13.84
N ALA A 161 4.64 2.46 -13.35
CA ALA A 161 3.43 3.03 -12.75
C ALA A 161 2.24 3.05 -13.75
N TYR A 162 2.50 3.41 -15.00
CA TYR A 162 1.49 3.32 -16.06
C TYR A 162 1.05 1.88 -16.34
N GLY A 163 1.99 0.94 -16.45
CA GLY A 163 1.67 -0.48 -16.69
C GLY A 163 0.84 -1.11 -15.59
N GLU A 164 1.21 -0.88 -14.32
CA GLU A 164 0.49 -1.39 -13.15
C GLU A 164 -0.90 -0.74 -13.01
N SER A 165 -1.01 0.56 -13.31
CA SER A 165 -2.32 1.25 -13.35
C SER A 165 -3.22 0.65 -14.43
N ALA A 166 -2.67 0.36 -15.61
CA ALA A 166 -3.40 -0.26 -16.71
C ALA A 166 -3.90 -1.67 -16.37
N GLU A 167 -3.06 -2.46 -15.70
CA GLU A 167 -3.44 -3.78 -15.17
C GLU A 167 -4.64 -3.68 -14.22
N ILE A 168 -4.55 -2.82 -13.19
CA ILE A 168 -5.64 -2.60 -12.22
C ILE A 168 -6.93 -2.12 -12.90
N GLN A 169 -6.83 -1.20 -13.86
CA GLN A 169 -7.96 -0.70 -14.64
C GLN A 169 -8.63 -1.84 -15.43
N ALA A 170 -7.84 -2.68 -16.10
CA ALA A 170 -8.33 -3.82 -16.86
C ALA A 170 -9.01 -4.88 -15.95
N GLU A 171 -8.45 -5.16 -14.76
CA GLU A 171 -9.07 -6.02 -13.75
C GLU A 171 -10.44 -5.47 -13.29
N HIS A 172 -10.56 -4.16 -13.19
CA HIS A 172 -11.82 -3.48 -12.84
C HIS A 172 -12.75 -3.25 -14.04
N GLY A 173 -12.37 -3.69 -15.25
CA GLY A 173 -13.20 -3.65 -16.45
C GLY A 173 -13.18 -2.32 -17.20
N ARG A 174 -12.27 -1.42 -16.82
CA ARG A 174 -12.05 -0.08 -17.36
C ARG A 174 -11.03 -0.12 -18.51
N PHE A 175 -11.42 -0.77 -19.61
CA PHE A 175 -10.50 -1.06 -20.72
C PHE A 175 -9.96 0.21 -21.40
N ASP A 176 -10.80 1.21 -21.65
CA ASP A 176 -10.37 2.45 -22.31
C ASP A 176 -9.34 3.21 -21.46
N GLN A 177 -9.50 3.21 -20.14
CA GLN A 177 -8.53 3.80 -19.21
C GLN A 177 -7.22 3.02 -19.22
N ALA A 178 -7.30 1.68 -19.21
CA ALA A 178 -6.12 0.82 -19.30
C ALA A 178 -5.31 1.09 -20.58
N MET A 179 -5.98 1.23 -21.72
CA MET A 179 -5.33 1.56 -22.99
C MET A 179 -4.71 2.96 -23.00
N LYS A 180 -5.35 3.95 -22.35
CA LYS A 180 -4.75 5.28 -22.16
C LYS A 180 -3.47 5.22 -21.32
N SER A 181 -3.47 4.44 -20.24
CA SER A 181 -2.26 4.26 -19.43
C SER A 181 -1.14 3.56 -20.21
N ILE A 182 -1.43 2.51 -21.00
CA ILE A 182 -0.42 1.88 -21.86
C ILE A 182 0.12 2.87 -22.91
N ALA A 183 -0.74 3.68 -23.51
CA ALA A 183 -0.32 4.66 -24.53
C ALA A 183 0.69 5.69 -23.98
N ALA A 184 0.71 5.92 -22.67
CA ALA A 184 1.68 6.81 -22.02
C ALA A 184 3.03 6.15 -21.68
N ILE A 185 3.18 4.84 -21.93
CA ILE A 185 4.43 4.11 -21.73
C ILE A 185 5.37 4.36 -22.93
N ASN A 186 6.53 4.96 -22.65
CA ASN A 186 7.51 5.29 -23.70
C ASN A 186 8.30 4.07 -24.17
N SER A 187 8.61 3.14 -23.26
CA SER A 187 9.41 1.95 -23.58
C SER A 187 8.58 0.85 -24.26
N GLY A 188 8.99 0.43 -25.45
CA GLY A 188 8.34 -0.67 -26.18
C GLY A 188 8.28 -1.99 -25.39
N ALA A 189 9.35 -2.33 -24.66
CA ALA A 189 9.36 -3.53 -23.81
C ALA A 189 8.32 -3.48 -22.68
N PHE A 190 8.11 -2.31 -22.08
CA PHE A 190 7.07 -2.12 -21.07
C PHE A 190 5.67 -2.13 -21.70
N ARG A 191 5.49 -1.53 -22.89
CA ARG A 191 4.21 -1.58 -23.63
C ARG A 191 3.84 -3.01 -23.99
N ASP A 192 4.77 -3.80 -24.53
CA ASP A 192 4.56 -5.21 -24.86
C ASP A 192 4.14 -6.02 -23.63
N LYS A 193 4.85 -5.82 -22.51
CA LYS A 193 4.50 -6.46 -21.23
C LYS A 193 3.09 -6.08 -20.78
N ALA A 194 2.73 -4.80 -20.84
CA ALA A 194 1.41 -4.33 -20.41
C ALA A 194 0.30 -4.88 -21.32
N HIS A 195 0.46 -4.82 -22.64
CA HIS A 195 -0.49 -5.39 -23.59
C HIS A 195 -0.68 -6.90 -23.42
N ARG A 196 0.40 -7.66 -23.20
CA ARG A 196 0.34 -9.10 -22.89
C ARG A 196 -0.45 -9.37 -21.61
N THR A 197 -0.20 -8.59 -20.56
CA THR A 197 -0.87 -8.72 -19.27
C THR A 197 -2.37 -8.44 -19.39
N ILE A 198 -2.73 -7.34 -20.05
CA ILE A 198 -4.13 -6.99 -20.32
C ILE A 198 -4.82 -8.03 -21.21
N SER A 199 -4.15 -8.52 -22.25
CA SER A 199 -4.67 -9.61 -23.10
C SER A 199 -5.03 -10.83 -22.26
N LYS A 200 -4.16 -11.25 -21.32
CA LYS A 200 -4.43 -12.36 -20.39
C LYS A 200 -5.64 -12.08 -19.50
N ILE A 201 -5.71 -10.89 -18.88
CA ILE A 201 -6.83 -10.49 -18.01
C ILE A 201 -8.15 -10.53 -18.76
N LEU A 202 -8.21 -9.93 -19.96
CA LEU A 202 -9.42 -9.87 -20.78
C LEU A 202 -9.84 -11.25 -21.28
N THR A 203 -8.89 -12.10 -21.64
CA THR A 203 -9.14 -13.51 -22.00
C THR A 203 -9.80 -14.26 -20.86
N ASN A 204 -9.29 -14.11 -19.63
CA ASN A 204 -9.86 -14.74 -18.43
C ASN A 204 -11.27 -14.25 -18.11
N ARG A 205 -11.61 -13.05 -18.57
CA ARG A 205 -12.95 -12.46 -18.47
C ARG A 205 -13.82 -12.71 -19.72
N LYS A 206 -13.37 -13.55 -20.65
CA LYS A 206 -14.03 -13.89 -21.93
C LYS A 206 -14.30 -12.67 -22.83
N LYS A 207 -13.54 -11.59 -22.66
CA LYS A 207 -13.55 -10.38 -23.50
C LYS A 207 -12.58 -10.55 -24.67
N TYR A 208 -12.89 -11.50 -25.55
CA TYR A 208 -11.94 -11.98 -26.57
C TYR A 208 -11.58 -10.92 -27.62
N ASN A 209 -12.50 -10.02 -27.97
CA ASN A 209 -12.21 -8.96 -28.94
C ASN A 209 -11.21 -7.95 -28.39
N GLU A 210 -11.40 -7.49 -27.15
CA GLU A 210 -10.46 -6.58 -26.48
C GLU A 210 -9.12 -7.27 -26.15
N ALA A 211 -9.16 -8.56 -25.80
CA ALA A 211 -7.95 -9.37 -25.62
C ALA A 211 -7.15 -9.45 -26.93
N LEU A 212 -7.80 -9.76 -28.06
CA LEU A 212 -7.19 -9.82 -29.37
C LEU A 212 -6.62 -8.46 -29.80
N ALA A 213 -7.34 -7.36 -29.56
CA ALA A 213 -6.84 -6.02 -29.81
C ALA A 213 -5.55 -5.74 -29.03
N SER A 214 -5.51 -6.11 -27.75
CA SER A 214 -4.32 -5.99 -26.91
C SER A 214 -3.16 -6.85 -27.41
N ALA A 215 -3.42 -8.12 -27.76
CA ALA A 215 -2.40 -9.02 -28.30
C ALA A 215 -1.80 -8.51 -29.63
N ASN A 216 -2.65 -7.94 -30.50
CA ASN A 216 -2.21 -7.41 -31.80
C ASN A 216 -1.34 -6.15 -31.66
N ALA A 217 -1.52 -5.38 -30.58
CA ALA A 217 -0.73 -4.19 -30.29
C ALA A 217 0.70 -4.51 -29.79
N ILE A 218 1.00 -5.76 -29.43
CA ILE A 218 2.36 -6.18 -29.03
C ILE A 218 3.29 -6.10 -30.24
N GLU A 219 4.46 -5.50 -30.11
CA GLU A 219 5.45 -5.39 -31.19
C GLU A 219 6.31 -6.66 -31.28
N ASN A 220 6.76 -7.20 -30.13
CA ASN A 220 7.54 -8.44 -30.09
C ASN A 220 6.72 -9.67 -30.56
N ALA A 221 7.16 -10.28 -31.67
CA ALA A 221 6.45 -11.40 -32.31
C ALA A 221 6.25 -12.63 -31.40
N TYR A 222 7.24 -12.95 -30.55
CA TYR A 222 7.12 -14.07 -29.62
C TYR A 222 6.07 -13.80 -28.54
N GLN A 223 6.09 -12.62 -27.91
CA GLN A 223 5.09 -12.23 -26.91
C GLN A 223 3.69 -12.12 -27.51
N LYS A 224 3.57 -11.67 -28.77
CA LYS A 224 2.32 -11.67 -29.53
C LYS A 224 1.79 -13.08 -29.74
N ALA A 225 2.63 -13.99 -30.24
CA ALA A 225 2.26 -15.38 -30.46
C ALA A 225 1.80 -16.06 -29.17
N GLN A 226 2.49 -15.84 -28.05
CA GLN A 226 2.09 -16.35 -26.73
C GLN A 226 0.72 -15.80 -26.28
N SER A 227 0.46 -14.52 -26.51
CA SER A 227 -0.83 -13.91 -26.17
C SER A 227 -1.97 -14.49 -27.01
N LEU A 228 -1.76 -14.65 -28.33
CA LEU A 228 -2.72 -15.26 -29.24
C LEU A 228 -2.97 -16.73 -28.91
N LEU A 229 -1.91 -17.48 -28.57
CA LEU A 229 -2.00 -18.86 -28.12
C LEU A 229 -2.85 -18.96 -26.86
N TYR A 230 -2.62 -18.09 -25.87
CA TYR A 230 -3.40 -18.07 -24.63
C TYR A 230 -4.90 -17.79 -24.89
N ILE A 231 -5.21 -16.81 -25.76
CA ILE A 231 -6.58 -16.51 -26.18
C ILE A 231 -7.25 -17.75 -26.79
N LEU A 232 -6.56 -18.45 -27.69
CA LEU A 232 -7.11 -19.59 -28.41
C LEU A 232 -7.24 -20.83 -27.51
N ALA A 233 -6.20 -21.14 -26.71
CA ALA A 233 -6.19 -22.25 -25.78
C ALA A 233 -7.34 -22.13 -24.76
N ARG A 234 -7.64 -20.92 -24.27
CA ARG A 234 -8.78 -20.70 -23.35
C ARG A 234 -10.14 -20.99 -23.98
N GLN A 235 -10.25 -20.95 -25.31
CA GLN A 235 -11.48 -21.26 -26.05
C GLN A 235 -11.58 -22.74 -26.44
N ILE A 236 -10.47 -23.36 -26.84
CA ILE A 236 -10.46 -24.75 -27.33
C ILE A 236 -10.28 -25.76 -26.20
N THR A 237 -9.31 -25.54 -25.31
CA THR A 237 -8.90 -26.49 -24.26
C THR A 237 -8.87 -25.83 -22.88
N PRO A 238 -10.01 -25.31 -22.37
CA PRO A 238 -10.05 -24.50 -21.15
C PRO A 238 -9.53 -25.20 -19.88
N GLY A 239 -9.45 -26.54 -19.85
CA GLY A 239 -8.92 -27.33 -18.75
C GLY A 239 -7.40 -27.58 -18.78
N GLU A 240 -6.71 -27.23 -19.87
CA GLU A 240 -5.27 -27.50 -20.08
C GLU A 240 -4.40 -26.22 -20.00
N VAL A 241 -5.02 -25.06 -19.78
CA VAL A 241 -4.38 -23.73 -19.89
C VAL A 241 -3.32 -23.46 -18.82
N SER A 242 -3.17 -24.33 -17.81
CA SER A 242 -2.11 -24.21 -16.80
C SER A 242 -0.68 -24.38 -17.35
N LEU A 243 -0.51 -24.74 -18.62
CA LEU A 243 0.79 -24.99 -19.27
C LEU A 243 1.40 -23.78 -19.99
N VAL A 244 0.72 -22.62 -19.99
CA VAL A 244 1.12 -21.41 -20.76
C VAL A 244 1.58 -20.28 -19.82
N GLU A 245 1.91 -20.59 -18.56
CA GLU A 245 2.40 -19.60 -17.56
C GLU A 245 3.92 -19.46 -17.53
#